data_AF-A0A944XBS4-F1
#
_entry.id   AF-A0A944XBS4-F1
#
_cell.length_a   1.000
_cell.length_b   1.000
_cell.length_c   1.000
_cell.angle_alpha   90.00
_cell.angle_beta   90.00
_cell.angle_gamma   90.00
#
_symmetry.space_group_name_H-M   'P 1'
#
loop_
_entity.id
_entity.type
_entity.pdbx_description
1 polymer ?
#
loop_
_entity_poly.entity_id
_entity_poly.type
_entity_poly.pdbx_seq_one_letter_code
_entity_poly.pdbx_strand_id
1 'polypeptide(L)'
;MFKKYKFWLLSIMLLLSFGFTVASHTVGAISGLVTSLINTVGGSTVANEAFDLLGRKISGLQSENSRQKKKIVTLKARAKNPEIKFAGKTRKVKEVVSEVVGKIRTRTKKLVGVTIAEMPAESVPIVGIAIIAATAAYEIDSACDTMTDLQELDVAFNPEHQFDNSVCGVEVPTKEDLLESWNEEW
;
A
#
# COMPACT_ATOMS: atom_id res chain seq x y z
N MET A 1 -16.62 33.54 45.82
CA MET A 1 -16.27 32.46 44.87
C MET A 1 -15.82 31.14 45.52
N PHE A 2 -15.03 31.16 46.60
CA PHE A 2 -14.48 29.94 47.24
C PHE A 2 -15.49 28.87 47.68
N LYS A 3 -16.71 29.25 48.10
CA LYS A 3 -17.72 28.31 48.60
C LYS A 3 -18.30 27.39 47.50
N LYS A 4 -18.42 27.89 46.26
CA LYS A 4 -18.87 27.10 45.10
C LYS A 4 -17.83 26.07 44.69
N TYR A 5 -16.56 26.44 44.73
CA TYR A 5 -15.45 25.54 44.38
C TYR A 5 -15.33 24.37 45.38
N LYS A 6 -15.47 24.66 46.68
CA LYS A 6 -15.44 23.63 47.74
C LYS A 6 -16.59 22.62 47.61
N PHE A 7 -17.79 23.07 47.22
CA PHE A 7 -18.93 22.19 47.00
C PHE A 7 -18.75 21.30 45.76
N TRP A 8 -18.19 21.85 44.68
CA TRP A 8 -17.92 21.09 43.45
C TRP A 8 -16.83 20.02 43.66
N LEU A 9 -15.77 20.37 44.40
CA LEU A 9 -14.67 19.46 44.72
C LEU A 9 -15.12 18.30 45.62
N LEU A 10 -15.99 18.56 46.60
CA LEU A 10 -16.59 17.52 47.45
C LEU A 10 -17.50 16.57 46.67
N SER A 11 -18.26 17.08 45.70
CA SER A 11 -19.12 16.25 44.84
C SER A 11 -18.30 15.29 43.95
N ILE A 12 -17.19 15.78 43.39
CA ILE A 12 -16.26 14.95 42.59
C ILE A 12 -15.61 13.86 43.44
N MET A 13 -15.17 14.19 44.66
CA MET A 13 -14.59 13.21 45.59
C MET A 13 -15.58 12.09 45.95
N LEU A 14 -16.86 12.45 46.12
CA LEU A 14 -17.92 11.49 46.41
C LEU A 14 -18.22 10.56 45.22
N LEU A 15 -18.25 11.12 44.00
CA LEU A 15 -18.43 10.34 42.76
C LEU A 15 -17.26 9.39 42.49
N LEU A 16 -16.02 9.83 42.75
CA LEU A 16 -14.83 8.98 42.63
C LEU A 16 -14.84 7.83 43.65
N SER A 17 -15.28 8.09 44.88
CA SER A 17 -15.44 7.06 45.92
C SER A 17 -16.48 6.02 45.50
N PHE A 18 -17.66 6.45 45.02
CA PHE A 18 -18.69 5.54 44.51
C PHE A 18 -18.20 4.73 43.30
N GLY A 19 -17.45 5.35 42.37
CA GLY A 19 -16.87 4.65 41.22
C GLY A 19 -15.85 3.58 41.61
N PHE A 20 -15.00 3.85 42.62
CA PHE A 20 -14.02 2.90 43.13
C PHE A 20 -14.70 1.71 43.84
N THR A 21 -15.79 1.95 44.56
CA THR A 21 -16.58 0.88 45.20
C THR A 21 -17.28 0.00 44.17
N VAL A 22 -17.87 0.57 43.11
CA VAL A 22 -18.48 -0.21 42.01
C VAL A 22 -17.42 -1.04 41.27
N ALA A 23 -16.25 -0.46 40.99
CA ALA A 23 -15.13 -1.22 40.41
C ALA A 23 -14.70 -2.40 41.31
N SER A 24 -14.62 -2.17 42.63
CA SER A 24 -14.30 -3.22 43.61
C SER A 24 -15.38 -4.31 43.69
N HIS A 25 -16.65 -4.00 43.49
CA HIS A 25 -17.74 -4.98 43.48
C HIS A 25 -17.90 -5.73 42.14
N THR A 26 -17.38 -5.20 41.03
CA THR A 26 -17.32 -5.95 39.75
C THR A 26 -16.27 -7.06 39.76
N VAL A 27 -15.20 -6.91 40.56
CA VAL A 27 -14.24 -7.99 40.82
C VAL A 27 -14.91 -9.17 41.52
N GLY A 28 -15.92 -8.91 42.36
CA GLY A 28 -16.73 -9.94 43.04
C GLY A 28 -17.59 -10.78 42.10
N ALA A 29 -18.12 -10.18 41.02
CA ALA A 29 -18.89 -10.92 40.02
C ALA A 29 -17.98 -11.75 39.09
N ILE A 30 -16.79 -11.22 38.78
CA ILE A 30 -15.77 -11.94 37.99
C ILE A 30 -15.18 -13.10 38.82
N SER A 31 -14.92 -12.88 40.11
CA SER A 31 -14.47 -13.93 41.02
C SER A 31 -15.57 -14.95 41.30
N GLY A 32 -16.85 -14.55 41.35
CA GLY A 32 -18.00 -15.44 41.46
C GLY A 32 -18.13 -16.41 40.28
N LEU A 33 -17.85 -15.97 39.05
CA LEU A 33 -17.82 -16.82 37.85
C LEU A 33 -16.65 -17.82 37.89
N VAL A 34 -15.47 -17.38 38.34
CA VAL A 34 -14.31 -18.27 38.53
C VAL A 34 -14.57 -19.28 39.66
N THR A 35 -15.27 -18.87 40.72
CA THR A 35 -15.52 -19.73 41.90
C THR A 35 -16.72 -20.67 41.70
N SER A 36 -17.72 -20.29 40.90
CA SER A 36 -18.85 -21.18 40.55
C SER A 36 -18.40 -22.35 39.66
N LEU A 37 -17.39 -22.15 38.82
CA LEU A 37 -16.71 -23.23 38.09
C LEU A 37 -15.92 -24.18 39.02
N ILE A 38 -15.42 -23.68 40.15
CA ILE A 38 -14.69 -24.49 41.15
C ILE A 38 -15.65 -25.31 42.02
N ASN A 39 -16.86 -24.82 42.30
CA ASN A 39 -17.79 -25.45 43.25
C ASN A 39 -18.90 -26.30 42.61
N THR A 40 -19.20 -26.14 41.31
CA THR A 40 -20.18 -27.00 40.60
C THR A 40 -19.58 -28.32 40.10
N VAL A 41 -18.25 -28.39 40.03
CA VAL A 41 -17.50 -29.64 39.87
C VAL A 41 -16.92 -29.98 41.22
N GLY A 42 -17.57 -30.84 41.99
CA GLY A 42 -17.08 -31.24 43.31
C GLY A 42 -15.62 -31.72 43.26
N GLY A 43 -14.74 -31.03 43.96
CA GLY A 43 -13.37 -31.47 44.24
C GLY A 43 -12.30 -30.45 43.86
N SER A 44 -11.61 -29.92 44.87
CA SER A 44 -10.41 -29.08 44.76
C SER A 44 -9.27 -29.72 43.92
N THR A 45 -9.36 -31.01 43.60
CA THR A 45 -8.45 -31.73 42.71
C THR A 45 -8.77 -31.53 41.23
N VAL A 46 -10.04 -31.46 40.83
CA VAL A 46 -10.47 -31.35 39.42
C VAL A 46 -10.29 -29.92 38.89
N ALA A 47 -10.46 -28.91 39.76
CA ALA A 47 -10.20 -27.52 39.44
C ALA A 47 -8.72 -27.23 39.13
N ASN A 48 -7.81 -27.88 39.85
CA ASN A 48 -6.37 -27.74 39.62
C ASN A 48 -5.95 -28.34 38.28
N GLU A 49 -6.49 -29.51 37.91
CA GLU A 49 -6.21 -30.15 36.60
C GLU A 49 -6.74 -29.32 35.42
N ALA A 50 -7.93 -28.72 35.55
CA ALA A 50 -8.49 -27.84 34.53
C ALA A 50 -7.67 -26.55 34.36
N PHE A 51 -7.18 -25.97 35.46
CA PHE A 51 -6.33 -24.79 35.43
C PHE A 51 -4.95 -25.09 34.82
N ASP A 52 -4.37 -26.27 35.12
CA ASP A 52 -3.13 -26.75 34.50
C ASP A 52 -3.29 -26.99 33.00
N LEU A 53 -4.42 -27.57 32.56
CA LEU A 53 -4.74 -27.75 31.14
C LEU A 53 -4.89 -26.40 30.42
N LEU A 54 -5.57 -25.44 31.04
CA LEU A 54 -5.68 -24.08 30.51
C LEU A 54 -4.31 -23.40 30.42
N GLY A 55 -3.47 -23.53 31.44
CA GLY A 55 -2.10 -23.02 31.45
C GLY A 55 -1.22 -23.64 30.36
N ARG A 56 -1.30 -24.96 30.17
CA ARG A 56 -0.62 -25.69 29.08
C ARG A 56 -1.11 -25.26 27.70
N LYS A 57 -2.41 -25.02 27.53
CA LYS A 57 -2.97 -24.56 26.25
C LYS A 57 -2.60 -23.11 25.95
N ILE A 58 -2.60 -22.23 26.95
CA ILE A 58 -2.17 -20.83 26.81
C ILE A 58 -0.69 -20.76 26.44
N SER A 59 0.17 -21.50 27.15
CA SER A 59 1.61 -21.57 26.84
C SER A 59 1.87 -22.23 25.47
N GLY A 60 1.11 -23.28 25.13
CA GLY A 60 1.13 -23.91 23.81
C GLY A 60 0.79 -22.93 22.69
N LEU A 61 -0.36 -22.24 22.79
CA LEU A 61 -0.78 -21.22 21.82
C LEU A 61 0.22 -20.07 21.71
N GLN A 62 0.80 -19.61 22.83
CA GLN A 62 1.82 -18.57 22.82
C GLN A 62 3.10 -19.01 22.10
N SER A 63 3.51 -20.28 22.30
CA SER A 63 4.64 -20.87 21.60
C SER A 63 4.40 -21.00 20.10
N GLU A 64 3.17 -21.33 19.69
CA GLU A 64 2.79 -21.45 18.29
C GLU A 64 2.70 -20.09 17.60
N ASN A 65 2.11 -19.10 18.26
CA ASN A 65 2.02 -17.72 17.76
C ASN A 65 3.41 -17.09 17.59
N SER A 66 4.33 -17.32 18.55
CA SER A 66 5.71 -16.84 18.45
C SER A 66 6.51 -17.57 17.37
N ARG A 67 6.27 -18.87 17.16
CA ARG A 67 6.86 -19.65 16.06
C ARG A 67 6.35 -19.18 14.70
N GLN A 68 5.06 -18.89 14.56
CA GLN A 68 4.49 -18.31 13.34
C GLN A 68 5.04 -16.90 13.07
N LYS A 69 5.14 -16.04 14.09
CA LYS A 69 5.79 -14.72 13.96
C LYS A 69 7.23 -14.83 13.49
N LYS A 70 8.02 -15.77 14.02
CA LYS A 70 9.39 -16.01 13.55
C LYS A 70 9.43 -16.41 12.08
N LYS A 71 8.58 -17.35 11.64
CA LYS A 71 8.47 -17.73 10.22
C LYS A 71 8.10 -16.54 9.35
N ILE A 72 7.12 -15.72 9.75
CA ILE A 72 6.73 -14.50 9.01
C ILE A 72 7.91 -13.53 8.90
N VAL A 73 8.66 -13.29 9.99
CA VAL A 73 9.84 -12.41 9.97
C VAL A 73 10.93 -12.96 9.06
N THR A 74 11.21 -14.26 9.11
CA THR A 74 12.23 -14.90 8.26
C THR A 74 11.83 -14.92 6.79
N LEU A 75 10.56 -15.24 6.48
CA LEU A 75 10.03 -15.18 5.12
C LEU A 75 10.02 -13.76 4.59
N LYS A 76 9.63 -12.78 5.40
CA LYS A 76 9.65 -11.35 5.05
C LYS A 76 11.08 -10.82 4.85
N ALA A 77 12.06 -11.35 5.58
CA ALA A 77 13.48 -11.03 5.38
C ALA A 77 14.01 -11.64 4.08
N ARG A 78 13.68 -12.91 3.78
CA ARG A 78 14.06 -13.58 2.53
C ARG A 78 13.35 -12.98 1.31
N ALA A 79 12.11 -12.51 1.47
CA ALA A 79 11.34 -11.80 0.45
C ALA A 79 11.67 -10.31 0.32
N LYS A 80 12.59 -9.77 1.16
CA LYS A 80 12.84 -8.32 1.19
C LYS A 80 13.56 -7.81 -0.06
N ASN A 81 14.28 -8.67 -0.79
CA ASN A 81 14.92 -8.36 -2.07
C ASN A 81 15.15 -9.66 -2.88
N PRO A 82 14.11 -10.26 -3.45
CA PRO A 82 14.30 -11.33 -4.42
C PRO A 82 15.17 -10.84 -5.58
N GLU A 83 15.96 -11.76 -6.15
CA GLU A 83 16.73 -11.52 -7.35
C GLU A 83 15.95 -12.02 -8.57
N ILE A 84 15.95 -11.23 -9.64
CA ILE A 84 15.29 -11.54 -10.91
C ILE A 84 16.29 -11.41 -12.05
N LYS A 85 16.05 -12.12 -13.15
CA LYS A 85 16.82 -11.94 -14.39
C LYS A 85 16.20 -10.78 -15.16
N PHE A 86 16.95 -9.69 -15.30
CA PHE A 86 16.55 -8.50 -16.04
C PHE A 86 17.73 -8.03 -16.90
N ALA A 87 17.52 -7.72 -18.17
CA ALA A 87 18.58 -7.42 -19.15
C ALA A 87 19.69 -8.49 -19.22
N GLY A 88 19.32 -9.77 -19.09
CA GLY A 88 20.28 -10.89 -19.10
C GLY A 88 21.17 -11.02 -17.85
N LYS A 89 20.96 -10.19 -16.82
CA LYS A 89 21.74 -10.22 -15.56
C LYS A 89 20.83 -10.45 -14.36
N THR A 90 21.31 -11.22 -13.39
CA THR A 90 20.62 -11.38 -12.09
C THR A 90 20.80 -10.11 -11.27
N ARG A 91 19.70 -9.42 -10.97
CA ARG A 91 19.70 -8.15 -10.22
C ARG A 91 18.62 -8.17 -9.15
N LYS A 92 18.77 -7.33 -8.11
CA LYS A 92 17.76 -7.21 -7.04
C LYS A 92 16.52 -6.52 -7.59
N VAL A 93 15.34 -7.06 -7.28
CA VAL A 93 14.04 -6.48 -7.69
C VAL A 93 13.95 -4.98 -7.39
N LYS A 94 14.38 -4.56 -6.19
CA LYS A 94 14.34 -3.15 -5.80
C LYS A 94 15.17 -2.25 -6.73
N GLU A 95 16.34 -2.73 -7.16
CA GLU A 95 17.23 -1.98 -8.04
C GLU A 95 16.63 -1.87 -9.44
N VAL A 96 16.16 -2.99 -9.99
CA VAL A 96 15.50 -3.05 -11.30
C VAL A 96 14.26 -2.15 -11.35
N VAL A 97 13.36 -2.26 -10.37
CA VAL A 97 12.16 -1.41 -10.30
C VAL A 97 12.54 0.06 -10.16
N SER A 98 13.54 0.40 -9.33
CA SER A 98 14.00 1.78 -9.18
C SER A 98 14.62 2.34 -10.46
N GLU A 99 15.32 1.51 -11.23
CA GLU A 99 15.89 1.91 -12.52
C GLU A 99 14.78 2.20 -13.54
N VAL A 100 13.85 1.27 -13.74
CA VAL A 100 12.72 1.42 -14.67
C VAL A 100 11.88 2.65 -14.32
N VAL A 101 11.49 2.79 -13.04
CA VAL A 101 10.74 3.96 -12.56
C VAL A 101 11.55 5.25 -12.77
N GLY A 102 12.87 5.21 -12.60
CA GLY A 102 13.76 6.35 -12.85
C GLY A 102 13.78 6.79 -14.32
N LYS A 103 13.85 5.82 -15.26
CA LYS A 103 13.78 6.07 -16.71
C LYS A 103 12.44 6.68 -17.08
N ILE A 104 11.33 6.05 -16.68
CA ILE A 104 9.97 6.54 -16.94
C ILE A 104 9.80 7.95 -16.39
N ARG A 105 10.16 8.19 -15.13
CA ARG A 105 10.09 9.53 -14.51
C ARG A 105 10.86 10.58 -15.31
N THR A 106 12.04 10.23 -15.83
CA THR A 106 12.86 11.16 -16.61
C THR A 106 12.23 11.46 -17.97
N ARG A 107 11.68 10.44 -18.64
CA ARG A 107 10.93 10.61 -19.90
C ARG A 107 9.65 11.43 -19.70
N THR A 108 8.83 11.10 -18.70
CA THR A 108 7.60 11.85 -18.38
C THR A 108 7.87 13.32 -18.09
N LYS A 109 8.95 13.65 -17.37
CA LYS A 109 9.33 15.05 -17.13
C LYS A 109 9.65 15.80 -18.41
N LYS A 110 10.38 15.17 -19.34
CA LYS A 110 10.68 15.77 -20.64
C LYS A 110 9.41 15.94 -21.46
N LEU A 111 8.57 14.90 -21.50
CA LEU A 111 7.29 14.91 -22.22
C LEU A 111 6.41 16.08 -21.77
N VAL A 112 6.15 16.18 -20.46
CA VAL A 112 5.38 17.29 -19.88
C VAL A 112 5.99 18.64 -20.20
N GLY A 113 7.33 18.74 -20.24
CA GLY A 113 8.02 19.95 -20.65
C GLY A 113 7.75 20.34 -22.10
N VAL A 114 7.73 19.37 -23.02
CA VAL A 114 7.42 19.58 -24.44
C VAL A 114 5.94 19.98 -24.61
N THR A 115 5.01 19.26 -23.98
CA THR A 115 3.56 19.55 -24.02
C THR A 115 3.22 20.93 -23.45
N ILE A 116 3.93 21.42 -22.43
CA ILE A 116 3.73 22.80 -21.94
C ILE A 116 4.35 23.82 -22.90
N ALA A 117 5.48 23.48 -23.52
CA ALA A 117 6.19 24.38 -24.42
C ALA A 117 5.46 24.60 -25.76
N GLU A 118 4.59 23.68 -26.19
CA GLU A 118 3.81 23.82 -27.41
C GLU A 118 2.55 24.69 -27.26
N MET A 119 2.01 24.86 -26.04
CA MET A 119 0.78 25.63 -25.81
C MET A 119 0.79 27.05 -26.42
N PRO A 120 1.89 27.83 -26.36
CA PRO A 120 1.94 29.13 -27.02
C PRO A 120 1.91 29.03 -28.54
N ALA A 121 2.40 27.93 -29.12
CA ALA A 121 2.47 27.72 -30.56
C ALA A 121 1.10 27.42 -31.18
N GLU A 122 0.16 26.87 -30.40
CA GLU A 122 -1.24 26.66 -30.82
C GLU A 122 -1.95 27.95 -31.24
N SER A 123 -1.46 29.12 -30.80
CA SER A 123 -2.01 30.42 -31.19
C SER A 123 -1.74 30.81 -32.66
N VAL A 124 -0.87 30.07 -33.37
CA VAL A 124 -0.51 30.35 -34.77
C VAL A 124 -0.89 29.15 -35.64
N PRO A 125 -1.86 29.24 -36.56
CA PRO A 125 -2.41 28.08 -37.27
C PRO A 125 -1.37 27.22 -38.01
N ILE A 126 -0.48 27.82 -38.80
CA ILE A 126 0.49 27.06 -39.62
C ILE A 126 1.67 26.54 -38.78
N VAL A 127 2.15 27.35 -37.84
CA VAL A 127 3.33 27.02 -37.01
C VAL A 127 2.94 26.06 -35.90
N GLY A 128 1.76 26.22 -35.31
CA GLY A 128 1.19 25.37 -34.27
C GLY A 128 0.94 23.95 -34.75
N ILE A 129 0.35 23.76 -35.94
CA ILE A 129 0.10 22.42 -36.51
C ILE A 129 1.41 21.64 -36.68
N ALA A 130 2.46 22.28 -37.20
CA ALA A 130 3.75 21.62 -37.35
C ALA A 130 4.39 21.24 -36.00
N ILE A 131 4.21 22.08 -34.98
CA ILE A 131 4.72 21.80 -33.62
C ILE A 131 3.93 20.66 -32.97
N ILE A 132 2.60 20.64 -33.08
CA ILE A 132 1.74 19.57 -32.55
C ILE A 132 2.13 18.22 -33.17
N ALA A 133 2.29 18.16 -34.50
CA ALA A 133 2.71 16.93 -35.17
C ALA A 133 4.09 16.45 -34.66
N ALA A 134 5.03 17.38 -34.45
CA ALA A 134 6.35 17.05 -33.91
C ALA A 134 6.28 16.58 -32.44
N THR A 135 5.47 17.22 -31.60
CA THR A 135 5.25 16.80 -30.21
C THR A 135 4.59 15.43 -30.17
N ALA A 136 3.56 15.18 -30.98
CA ALA A 136 2.89 13.89 -31.07
C ALA A 136 3.86 12.76 -31.48
N ALA A 137 4.76 13.03 -32.43
CA ALA A 137 5.81 12.08 -32.80
C ALA A 137 6.75 11.77 -31.62
N TYR A 138 7.14 12.79 -30.86
CA TYR A 138 7.95 12.63 -29.66
C TYR A 138 7.21 11.88 -28.54
N GLU A 139 5.92 12.12 -28.38
CA GLU A 139 5.05 11.44 -27.41
C GLU A 139 4.94 9.95 -27.71
N ILE A 140 4.71 9.58 -28.96
CA ILE A 140 4.64 8.18 -29.41
C ILE A 140 5.98 7.47 -29.18
N ASP A 141 7.10 8.09 -29.58
CA ASP A 141 8.45 7.53 -29.35
C ASP A 141 8.71 7.26 -27.85
N SER A 142 8.44 8.26 -27.00
CA SER A 142 8.60 8.16 -25.54
C SER A 142 7.67 7.10 -24.92
N ALA A 143 6.44 6.97 -25.44
CA ALA A 143 5.49 5.95 -25.00
C ALA A 143 5.99 4.54 -25.34
N CYS A 144 6.56 4.35 -26.53
CA CYS A 144 7.12 3.08 -26.96
C CYS A 144 8.33 2.62 -26.16
N ASP A 145 9.19 3.56 -25.87
CA ASP A 145 10.33 3.39 -24.98
C ASP A 145 9.87 2.96 -23.57
N THR A 146 8.76 3.54 -23.09
CA THR A 146 8.15 3.19 -21.80
C THR A 146 7.51 1.79 -21.83
N MET A 147 6.78 1.45 -22.88
CA MET A 147 6.20 0.12 -23.07
C MET A 147 7.27 -0.97 -23.12
N THR A 148 8.40 -0.69 -23.78
CA THR A 148 9.55 -1.61 -23.84
C THR A 148 10.16 -1.83 -22.46
N ASP A 149 10.38 -0.77 -21.69
CA ASP A 149 10.89 -0.90 -20.31
C ASP A 149 9.92 -1.69 -19.41
N LEU A 150 8.61 -1.51 -19.59
CA LEU A 150 7.59 -2.25 -18.85
C LEU A 150 7.54 -3.73 -19.28
N GLN A 151 7.70 -4.01 -20.57
CA GLN A 151 7.71 -5.38 -21.12
C GLN A 151 8.92 -6.15 -20.59
N GLU A 152 10.09 -5.51 -20.54
CA GLU A 152 11.28 -6.11 -19.95
C GLU A 152 11.09 -6.38 -18.45
N LEU A 153 10.47 -5.44 -17.74
CA LEU A 153 10.19 -5.58 -16.31
C LEU A 153 9.21 -6.72 -16.05
N ASP A 154 8.15 -6.81 -16.84
CA ASP A 154 7.12 -7.81 -16.68
C ASP A 154 7.62 -9.22 -17.03
N VAL A 155 8.38 -9.39 -18.11
CA VAL A 155 9.06 -10.67 -18.43
C VAL A 155 10.00 -11.11 -17.30
N ALA A 156 10.63 -10.16 -16.61
CA ALA A 156 11.51 -10.48 -15.49
C ALA A 156 10.76 -11.01 -14.25
N PHE A 157 9.47 -10.70 -14.10
CA PHE A 157 8.59 -11.26 -13.07
C PHE A 157 7.77 -12.46 -13.56
N ASN A 158 7.33 -12.42 -14.80
CA ASN A 158 6.43 -13.36 -15.47
C ASN A 158 7.01 -13.73 -16.85
N PRO A 159 7.88 -14.76 -16.92
CA PRO A 159 8.59 -15.09 -18.16
C PRO A 159 7.71 -15.46 -19.36
N GLU A 160 6.44 -15.81 -19.11
CA GLU A 160 5.47 -16.23 -20.12
C GLU A 160 4.63 -15.06 -20.65
N HIS A 161 4.72 -13.87 -20.05
CA HIS A 161 3.87 -12.74 -20.40
C HIS A 161 4.58 -11.84 -21.42
N GLN A 162 3.96 -11.72 -22.59
CA GLN A 162 4.31 -10.73 -23.61
C GLN A 162 3.04 -9.99 -23.98
N PHE A 163 3.05 -8.67 -23.83
CA PHE A 163 1.97 -7.81 -24.27
C PHE A 163 2.31 -7.12 -25.59
N ASP A 164 1.26 -6.83 -26.35
CA ASP A 164 1.37 -6.21 -27.67
C ASP A 164 1.74 -4.73 -27.56
N ASN A 165 2.72 -4.29 -28.35
CA ASN A 165 3.20 -2.90 -28.43
C ASN A 165 2.58 -2.17 -29.64
N SER A 166 1.29 -2.39 -29.90
CA SER A 166 0.58 -1.86 -31.08
C SER A 166 0.63 -0.34 -31.22
N VAL A 167 0.80 0.40 -30.13
CA VAL A 167 1.01 1.86 -30.13
C VAL A 167 2.29 2.32 -30.83
N CYS A 168 3.25 1.43 -31.07
CA CYS A 168 4.56 1.77 -31.65
C CYS A 168 4.66 1.69 -33.16
N GLY A 169 3.57 1.31 -33.83
CA GLY A 169 3.44 1.33 -35.27
C GLY A 169 2.47 2.40 -35.77
N VAL A 170 2.05 3.34 -34.93
CA VAL A 170 1.12 4.41 -35.31
C VAL A 170 1.88 5.47 -36.11
N GLU A 171 1.41 5.74 -37.33
CA GLU A 171 1.94 6.81 -38.17
C GLU A 171 1.41 8.16 -37.68
N VAL A 172 2.32 9.11 -37.46
CA VAL A 172 1.96 10.46 -37.01
C VAL A 172 1.48 11.25 -38.23
N PRO A 173 0.29 11.88 -38.18
CA PRO A 173 -0.21 12.67 -39.30
C PRO A 173 0.72 13.82 -39.63
N THR A 174 0.87 14.12 -40.92
CA THR A 174 1.68 15.22 -41.41
C THR A 174 0.95 16.56 -41.23
N LYS A 175 1.69 17.67 -41.36
CA LYS A 175 1.08 19.01 -41.31
C LYS A 175 0.05 19.18 -42.43
N GLU A 176 0.26 18.56 -43.60
CA GLU A 176 -0.67 18.57 -44.72
C GLU A 176 -1.97 17.84 -44.37
N ASP A 177 -1.87 16.64 -43.78
CA ASP A 177 -3.04 15.84 -43.37
C ASP A 177 -3.89 16.58 -42.32
N LEU A 178 -3.22 17.24 -41.37
CA LEU A 178 -3.88 18.03 -40.33
C LEU A 178 -4.56 19.27 -40.92
N LEU A 179 -3.93 19.95 -41.89
CA LEU A 179 -4.53 21.10 -42.58
C LEU A 179 -5.72 20.69 -43.45
N GLU A 180 -5.64 19.54 -44.12
CA GLU A 180 -6.73 18.98 -44.92
C GLU A 180 -7.93 18.66 -44.02
N SER A 181 -7.72 17.95 -42.90
CA SER A 181 -8.80 17.65 -41.94
C SER A 181 -9.48 18.90 -41.38
N TRP A 182 -8.74 19.99 -41.19
CA TRP A 182 -9.27 21.24 -40.64
C TRP A 182 -10.11 22.01 -41.67
N ASN A 183 -9.83 21.84 -42.97
CA ASN A 183 -10.59 22.48 -44.03
C ASN A 183 -11.86 21.69 -44.42
N GLU A 184 -11.96 20.40 -44.06
CA GLU A 184 -13.16 19.58 -44.34
C GLU A 184 -14.25 19.69 -43.26
N GLU A 185 -13.91 20.11 -42.03
CA GLU A 185 -14.88 20.26 -40.92
C GLU A 185 -15.59 21.63 -40.85
N TRP A 186 -15.21 22.60 -41.69
CA TRP A 186 -15.74 23.98 -41.72
C TRP A 186 -16.14 24.41 -43.13
#